data_AF-A0A1V6H7I6-F1
#
_entry.id   AF-A0A1V6H7I6-F1
#
_cell.length_a   1.000
_cell.length_b   1.000
_cell.length_c   1.000
_cell.angle_alpha   90.00
_cell.angle_beta   90.00
_cell.angle_gamma   90.00
#
_symmetry.space_group_name_H-M   'P 1'
#
loop_
_entity.id
_entity.type
_entity.pdbx_description
1 polymer ?
#
loop_
_entity_poly.entity_id
_entity_poly.type
_entity_poly.pdbx_seq_one_letter_code
_entity_poly.pdbx_strand_id
1 'polypeptide(L)'
;MVRNFTPETEFVLGYGAYFKEKTFISKLISYDTFFIALQYFGFAYRGKPYMGVGRNLAYRKETFYRLKGFAGTLHIASGDDDLLVNEAANKDNTRIETSLESITLSVPKPSFFDWISQKQRHLRASKLYTKESKLLLGLEPASRGLFYLTFVALACLLPLHLIYYVLGLFVVRYLVQLVVVNVSAKSLKERKFFLSLLLFDVFLPLITLYCMTIGKMLNKEQKNAWK
;
A
#
# COMPACT_ATOMS: atom_id res chain seq x y z
N MET A 1 -0.93 2.97 -20.08
CA MET A 1 0.48 3.34 -19.75
C MET A 1 1.03 4.35 -20.74
N VAL A 2 1.26 3.99 -22.02
CA VAL A 2 1.95 4.85 -23.00
C VAL A 2 1.28 6.22 -23.20
N ARG A 3 -0.06 6.25 -23.22
CA ARG A 3 -0.86 7.48 -23.41
C ARG A 3 -0.59 8.61 -22.41
N ASN A 4 -0.01 8.29 -21.25
CA ASN A 4 0.28 9.28 -20.20
C ASN A 4 1.67 9.92 -20.35
N PHE A 5 2.51 9.46 -21.29
CA PHE A 5 3.82 10.08 -21.50
C PHE A 5 3.71 11.38 -22.29
N THR A 6 3.89 12.51 -21.59
CA THR A 6 4.25 13.82 -22.16
C THR A 6 5.77 14.01 -22.11
N PRO A 7 6.36 15.03 -22.77
CA PRO A 7 7.81 15.29 -22.69
C PRO A 7 8.35 15.37 -21.25
N GLU A 8 7.56 15.89 -20.32
CA GLU A 8 7.91 16.08 -18.90
C GLU A 8 7.66 14.82 -18.06
N THR A 9 6.78 13.93 -18.51
CA THR A 9 6.41 12.74 -17.75
C THR A 9 7.54 11.73 -17.79
N GLU A 10 8.10 11.44 -16.63
CA GLU A 10 9.16 10.45 -16.45
C GLU A 10 8.64 9.15 -15.85
N PHE A 11 7.60 9.21 -15.01
CA PHE A 11 7.00 8.06 -14.33
C PHE A 11 5.50 7.98 -14.62
N VAL A 12 5.02 6.78 -14.95
CA VAL A 12 3.60 6.44 -15.02
C VAL A 12 3.32 5.29 -14.05
N LEU A 13 2.53 5.57 -13.02
CA LEU A 13 2.17 4.62 -11.98
C LEU A 13 0.86 3.90 -12.36
N GLY A 14 0.90 2.57 -12.45
CA GLY A 14 -0.27 1.74 -12.71
C GLY A 14 -0.67 0.88 -11.51
N TYR A 15 -1.83 0.22 -11.60
CA TYR A 15 -2.32 -0.69 -10.56
C TYR A 15 -1.95 -2.15 -10.86
N GLY A 16 -1.11 -2.74 -10.03
CA GLY A 16 -0.75 -4.17 -10.14
C GLY A 16 -1.63 -5.03 -9.23
N ALA A 17 -2.74 -5.54 -9.77
CA ALA A 17 -3.71 -6.34 -9.05
C ALA A 17 -3.31 -7.82 -8.91
N TYR A 18 -4.10 -8.57 -8.14
CA TYR A 18 -3.96 -10.02 -7.99
C TYR A 18 -5.16 -10.76 -8.57
N PHE A 19 -4.94 -11.99 -9.06
CA PHE A 19 -6.02 -12.89 -9.42
C PHE A 19 -6.93 -13.15 -8.21
N LYS A 20 -8.23 -13.19 -8.49
CA LYS A 20 -9.24 -13.30 -7.46
C LYS A 20 -9.59 -14.76 -7.20
N GLU A 21 -9.04 -15.30 -6.14
CA GLU A 21 -9.39 -16.62 -5.64
C GLU A 21 -10.43 -16.50 -4.52
N LYS A 22 -11.10 -17.62 -4.24
CA LYS A 22 -12.13 -17.75 -3.19
C LYS A 22 -11.54 -17.84 -1.77
N THR A 23 -10.22 -17.95 -1.64
CA THR A 23 -9.54 -18.12 -0.35
C THR A 23 -9.51 -16.82 0.46
N PHE A 24 -9.52 -16.96 1.79
CA PHE A 24 -9.39 -15.80 2.69
C PHE A 24 -8.07 -15.06 2.48
N ILE A 25 -6.97 -15.80 2.27
CA ILE A 25 -5.66 -15.21 2.00
C ILE A 25 -5.66 -14.38 0.70
N SER A 26 -6.29 -14.85 -0.38
CA SER A 26 -6.43 -14.05 -1.61
C SER A 26 -7.20 -12.76 -1.35
N LYS A 27 -8.25 -12.80 -0.52
CA LYS A 27 -9.01 -11.60 -0.13
C LYS A 27 -8.16 -10.61 0.67
N LEU A 28 -7.35 -11.11 1.61
CA LEU A 28 -6.42 -10.30 2.41
C LEU A 28 -5.35 -9.64 1.51
N ILE A 29 -4.70 -10.42 0.63
CA ILE A 29 -3.67 -9.93 -0.29
C ILE A 29 -4.24 -8.89 -1.25
N SER A 30 -5.45 -9.13 -1.78
CA SER A 30 -6.12 -8.19 -2.68
C SER A 30 -6.44 -6.89 -1.96
N TYR A 31 -6.96 -6.95 -0.72
CA TYR A 31 -7.24 -5.75 0.06
C TYR A 31 -5.96 -4.99 0.40
N ASP A 32 -4.92 -5.66 0.88
CA ASP A 32 -3.65 -5.04 1.25
C ASP A 32 -3.03 -4.31 0.04
N THR A 33 -2.99 -4.99 -1.10
CA THR A 33 -2.48 -4.42 -2.36
C THR A 33 -3.32 -3.25 -2.85
N PHE A 34 -4.64 -3.38 -2.80
CA PHE A 34 -5.57 -2.31 -3.18
C PHE A 34 -5.44 -1.10 -2.26
N PHE A 35 -5.34 -1.32 -0.95
CA PHE A 35 -5.20 -0.25 0.03
C PHE A 35 -3.86 0.49 -0.13
N ILE A 36 -2.77 -0.23 -0.38
CA ILE A 36 -1.47 0.36 -0.75
C ILE A 36 -1.61 1.18 -2.05
N ALA A 37 -2.38 0.70 -3.03
CA ALA A 37 -2.65 1.45 -4.27
C ALA A 37 -3.41 2.75 -4.04
N LEU A 38 -4.42 2.77 -3.17
CA LEU A 38 -5.07 4.01 -2.79
C LEU A 38 -4.09 5.01 -2.16
N GLN A 39 -3.13 4.54 -1.36
CA GLN A 39 -2.13 5.41 -0.74
C GLN A 39 -1.16 5.99 -1.77
N TYR A 40 -0.49 5.18 -2.60
CA TYR A 40 0.49 5.72 -3.54
C TYR A 40 -0.14 6.50 -4.68
N PHE A 41 -1.35 6.15 -5.14
CA PHE A 41 -2.10 7.00 -6.06
C PHE A 41 -2.56 8.30 -5.40
N GLY A 42 -3.08 8.24 -4.18
CA GLY A 42 -3.52 9.44 -3.45
C GLY A 42 -2.37 10.42 -3.21
N PHE A 43 -1.19 9.90 -2.85
CA PHE A 43 -0.01 10.73 -2.64
C PHE A 43 0.55 11.27 -3.97
N ALA A 44 0.60 10.45 -5.03
CA ALA A 44 0.98 10.91 -6.37
C ALA A 44 0.03 12.01 -6.90
N TYR A 45 -1.29 11.85 -6.70
CA TYR A 45 -2.29 12.87 -7.05
C TYR A 45 -2.09 14.18 -6.28
N ARG A 46 -1.64 14.09 -5.02
CA ARG A 46 -1.25 15.25 -4.20
C ARG A 46 0.15 15.79 -4.52
N GLY A 47 0.81 15.29 -5.55
CA GLY A 47 2.14 15.73 -5.96
C GLY A 47 3.30 15.21 -5.11
N LYS A 48 3.05 14.16 -4.30
CA LYS A 48 4.05 13.49 -3.44
C LYS A 48 4.18 12.00 -3.76
N PRO A 49 4.46 11.62 -5.03
CA PRO A 49 4.66 10.21 -5.37
C PRO A 49 5.82 9.64 -4.55
N TYR A 50 5.65 8.43 -4.03
CA TYR A 50 6.66 7.80 -3.17
C TYR A 50 6.94 6.34 -3.52
N MET A 51 6.07 5.72 -4.33
CA MET A 51 6.09 4.30 -4.62
C MET A 51 5.43 4.04 -5.98
N GLY A 52 5.98 3.08 -6.71
CA GLY A 52 5.37 2.44 -7.86
C GLY A 52 5.62 0.95 -7.76
N VAL A 53 4.77 0.13 -8.40
CA VAL A 53 4.89 -1.32 -8.31
C VAL A 53 5.53 -1.84 -9.59
N GLY A 54 6.66 -2.56 -9.56
CA GLY A 54 7.36 -3.00 -10.78
C GLY A 54 6.52 -3.77 -11.78
N ARG A 55 5.56 -4.58 -11.30
CA ARG A 55 4.59 -5.27 -12.17
C ARG A 55 3.62 -4.35 -12.91
N ASN A 56 3.57 -3.06 -12.59
CA ASN A 56 2.78 -2.04 -13.30
C ASN A 56 3.37 -0.63 -13.13
N LEU A 57 4.62 -0.47 -13.54
CA LEU A 57 5.35 0.78 -13.51
C LEU A 57 5.97 1.01 -14.90
N ALA A 58 5.85 2.21 -15.43
CA ALA A 58 6.59 2.63 -16.61
C ALA A 58 7.41 3.89 -16.30
N TYR A 59 8.64 3.93 -16.79
CA TYR A 59 9.49 5.10 -16.69
C TYR A 59 10.37 5.27 -17.93
N ARG A 60 10.88 6.48 -18.13
CA ARG A 60 11.76 6.81 -19.26
C ARG A 60 13.13 6.14 -19.13
N LYS A 61 13.67 5.72 -20.27
CA LYS A 61 15.02 5.13 -20.36
C LYS A 61 16.08 6.12 -19.89
N GLU A 62 15.91 7.40 -20.20
CA GLU A 62 16.79 8.48 -19.76
C GLU A 62 16.81 8.62 -18.24
N THR A 63 15.64 8.53 -17.60
CA THR A 63 15.50 8.53 -16.13
C THR A 63 16.26 7.35 -15.52
N PHE A 64 16.16 6.16 -16.10
CA PHE A 64 16.90 4.98 -15.64
C PHE A 64 18.42 5.20 -15.66
N TYR A 65 18.98 5.72 -16.76
CA TYR A 65 20.42 6.00 -16.81
C TYR A 65 20.85 7.13 -15.90
N ARG A 66 20.04 8.19 -15.78
CA ARG A 66 20.32 9.31 -14.88
C ARG A 66 20.41 8.86 -13.42
N LEU A 67 19.59 7.88 -13.03
CA LEU A 67 19.60 7.26 -11.71
C LEU A 67 20.62 6.12 -11.58
N LYS A 68 21.44 5.87 -12.61
CA LYS A 68 22.41 4.77 -12.65
C LYS A 68 21.75 3.39 -12.45
N GLY A 69 20.53 3.25 -12.94
CA GLY A 69 19.69 2.07 -12.79
C GLY A 69 19.46 1.70 -11.32
N PHE A 70 19.66 0.42 -11.00
CA PHE A 70 19.47 -0.11 -9.65
C PHE A 70 20.77 -0.24 -8.85
N ALA A 71 21.86 0.41 -9.28
CA ALA A 71 23.17 0.26 -8.65
C ALA A 71 23.14 0.62 -7.16
N GLY A 72 22.36 1.64 -6.78
CA GLY A 72 22.18 2.06 -5.38
C GLY A 72 21.36 1.09 -4.53
N THR A 73 20.55 0.22 -5.13
CA THR A 73 19.62 -0.69 -4.44
C THR A 73 20.00 -2.17 -4.54
N LEU A 74 21.10 -2.51 -5.22
CA LEU A 74 21.62 -3.88 -5.39
C LEU A 74 21.79 -4.68 -4.08
N HIS A 75 22.06 -4.00 -2.97
CA HIS A 75 22.29 -4.62 -1.66
C HIS A 75 20.97 -4.98 -0.94
N ILE A 76 19.81 -4.68 -1.55
CA ILE A 76 18.48 -4.90 -0.98
C ILE A 76 17.79 -6.01 -1.76
N ALA A 77 17.09 -6.90 -1.06
CA ALA A 77 16.44 -8.05 -1.68
C ALA A 77 15.14 -7.74 -2.43
N SER A 78 14.55 -6.55 -2.28
CA SER A 78 13.26 -6.15 -2.87
C SER A 78 12.97 -4.66 -2.66
N GLY A 79 12.14 -4.05 -3.51
CA GLY A 79 11.66 -2.67 -3.37
C GLY A 79 12.50 -1.62 -4.09
N ASP A 80 13.31 -2.08 -5.05
CA ASP A 80 14.04 -1.29 -6.02
C ASP A 80 13.13 -0.34 -6.82
N ASP A 81 11.97 -0.82 -7.27
CA ASP A 81 10.97 0.01 -7.97
C ASP A 81 10.44 1.15 -7.08
N ASP A 82 10.13 0.84 -5.83
CA ASP A 82 9.60 1.81 -4.88
C ASP A 82 10.63 2.92 -4.62
N LEU A 83 11.89 2.52 -4.42
CA LEU A 83 13.00 3.43 -4.14
C LEU A 83 13.33 4.31 -5.34
N LEU A 84 13.29 3.76 -6.55
CA LEU A 84 13.47 4.52 -7.79
C LEU A 84 12.43 5.66 -7.90
N VAL A 85 11.16 5.35 -7.61
CA VAL A 85 10.09 6.35 -7.59
C VAL A 85 10.28 7.31 -6.42
N ASN A 86 10.62 6.82 -5.23
CA ASN A 86 10.82 7.65 -4.04
C ASN A 86 11.93 8.70 -4.20
N GLU A 87 12.99 8.35 -4.94
CA GLU A 87 14.16 9.20 -5.14
C GLU A 87 13.91 10.29 -6.19
N ALA A 88 13.18 9.99 -7.26
CA ALA A 88 13.16 10.84 -8.46
C ALA A 88 11.77 11.34 -8.88
N ALA A 89 10.69 10.72 -8.42
CA ALA A 89 9.34 11.11 -8.80
C ALA A 89 8.90 12.35 -8.02
N ASN A 90 8.20 13.25 -8.69
CA ASN A 90 7.65 14.47 -8.14
C ASN A 90 6.32 14.83 -8.84
N LYS A 91 5.69 15.92 -8.41
CA LYS A 91 4.40 16.40 -8.93
C LYS A 91 4.41 16.67 -10.44
N ASP A 92 5.54 17.09 -10.99
CA ASP A 92 5.63 17.58 -12.36
C ASP A 92 5.89 16.43 -13.34
N ASN A 93 6.74 15.47 -12.95
CA ASN A 93 7.18 14.36 -13.80
C ASN A 93 6.40 13.04 -13.63
N THR A 94 5.35 13.01 -12.81
CA THR A 94 4.61 11.77 -12.50
C THR A 94 3.15 11.85 -12.97
N ARG A 95 2.66 10.74 -13.53
CA ARG A 95 1.25 10.55 -13.89
C ARG A 95 0.73 9.19 -13.38
N ILE A 96 -0.59 9.08 -13.27
CA ILE A 96 -1.28 7.86 -12.82
C ILE A 96 -2.08 7.29 -13.99
N GLU A 97 -2.02 5.97 -14.17
CA GLU A 97 -2.83 5.23 -15.15
C GLU A 97 -3.80 4.28 -14.44
N THR A 98 -5.11 4.56 -14.58
CA THR A 98 -6.18 3.75 -13.99
C THR A 98 -7.09 3.07 -15.02
N SER A 99 -6.77 3.14 -16.32
CA SER A 99 -7.51 2.38 -17.34
C SER A 99 -7.58 0.90 -17.00
N LEU A 100 -8.70 0.26 -17.33
CA LEU A 100 -8.83 -1.17 -17.10
C LEU A 100 -7.85 -2.00 -17.95
N GLU A 101 -7.46 -1.52 -19.13
CA GLU A 101 -6.46 -2.20 -19.97
C GLU A 101 -5.03 -2.09 -19.43
N SER A 102 -4.75 -1.17 -18.50
CA SER A 102 -3.41 -1.07 -17.91
C SER A 102 -3.20 -1.98 -16.71
N ILE A 103 -4.27 -2.54 -16.13
CA ILE A 103 -4.19 -3.33 -14.90
C ILE A 103 -3.48 -4.64 -15.20
N THR A 104 -2.39 -4.90 -14.47
CA THR A 104 -1.68 -6.18 -14.54
C THR A 104 -2.15 -7.11 -13.42
N LEU A 105 -2.07 -8.42 -13.64
CA LEU A 105 -2.52 -9.44 -12.70
C LEU A 105 -1.36 -10.33 -12.28
N SER A 106 -1.24 -10.55 -10.97
CA SER A 106 -0.29 -11.49 -10.36
C SER A 106 -1.01 -12.62 -9.63
N VAL A 107 -0.36 -13.76 -9.50
CA VAL A 107 -0.88 -14.88 -8.71
C VAL A 107 -0.67 -14.59 -7.22
N PRO A 108 -1.71 -14.67 -6.37
CA PRO A 108 -1.56 -14.42 -4.94
C PRO A 108 -0.70 -15.52 -4.28
N LYS A 109 -0.10 -15.21 -3.14
CA LYS A 109 0.64 -16.20 -2.37
C LYS A 109 -0.32 -17.27 -1.81
N PRO A 110 0.07 -18.55 -1.83
CA PRO A 110 -0.82 -19.64 -1.44
C PRO A 110 -1.05 -19.70 0.08
N SER A 111 -0.10 -19.20 0.88
CA SER A 111 -0.16 -19.23 2.34
C SER A 111 0.00 -17.86 2.99
N PHE A 112 -0.50 -17.74 4.23
CA PHE A 112 -0.33 -16.55 5.06
C PHE A 112 1.13 -16.28 5.39
N PHE A 113 1.93 -17.32 5.66
CA PHE A 113 3.36 -17.19 5.97
C PHE A 113 4.17 -16.67 4.78
N ASP A 114 3.87 -17.15 3.57
CA ASP A 114 4.51 -16.65 2.34
C ASP A 114 4.20 -15.16 2.12
N TRP A 115 2.95 -14.76 2.37
CA TRP A 115 2.55 -13.35 2.29
C TRP A 115 3.22 -12.50 3.36
N ILE A 116 3.31 -12.96 4.61
CA ILE A 116 4.02 -12.26 5.68
C ILE A 116 5.50 -12.06 5.31
N SER A 117 6.18 -13.09 4.81
CA SER A 117 7.57 -12.98 4.36
C SER A 117 7.71 -11.96 3.21
N GLN A 118 6.79 -11.96 2.24
CA GLN A 118 6.75 -10.95 1.18
C GLN A 118 6.54 -9.54 1.75
N LYS A 119 5.59 -9.37 2.68
CA LYS A 119 5.29 -8.07 3.31
C LYS A 119 6.49 -7.55 4.11
N GLN A 120 7.18 -8.43 4.84
CA GLN A 120 8.40 -8.07 5.56
C GLN A 120 9.51 -7.60 4.63
N ARG A 121 9.69 -8.25 3.46
CA ARG A 121 10.68 -7.81 2.47
C ARG A 121 10.36 -6.41 1.93
N HIS A 122 9.11 -6.15 1.59
CA HIS A 122 8.68 -4.83 1.13
C HIS A 122 8.84 -3.74 2.21
N LEU A 123 8.50 -4.05 3.47
CA LEU A 123 8.71 -3.13 4.60
C LEU A 123 10.18 -2.88 4.95
N ARG A 124 11.13 -3.72 4.48
CA ARG A 124 12.56 -3.43 4.63
C ARG A 124 12.99 -2.32 3.68
N ALA A 125 12.46 -2.28 2.46
CA ALA A 125 12.74 -1.21 1.50
C ALA A 125 12.26 0.15 2.00
N SER A 126 11.11 0.20 2.71
CA SER A 126 10.58 1.47 3.25
C SER A 126 11.49 2.15 4.28
N LYS A 127 12.47 1.41 4.85
CA LYS A 127 13.51 2.00 5.71
C LYS A 127 14.46 2.93 4.96
N LEU A 128 14.50 2.85 3.64
CA LEU A 128 15.35 3.69 2.80
C LEU A 128 14.58 4.83 2.13
N TYR A 129 13.26 4.90 2.33
CA TYR A 129 12.47 6.04 1.86
C TYR A 129 12.92 7.36 2.51
N THR A 130 12.65 8.46 1.82
CA THR A 130 12.85 9.82 2.33
C THR A 130 12.11 10.04 3.65
N LYS A 131 12.64 10.94 4.50
CA LYS A 131 12.05 11.25 5.81
C LYS A 131 10.59 11.70 5.69
N GLU A 132 10.28 12.50 4.66
CA GLU A 132 8.93 12.95 4.36
C GLU A 132 8.00 11.77 4.03
N SER A 133 8.42 10.88 3.13
CA SER A 133 7.62 9.70 2.77
C SER A 133 7.36 8.81 3.98
N LYS A 134 8.37 8.58 4.83
CA LYS A 134 8.22 7.82 6.07
C LYS A 134 7.22 8.46 7.03
N LEU A 135 7.28 9.78 7.19
CA LEU A 135 6.35 10.51 8.05
C LEU A 135 4.92 10.34 7.54
N LEU A 136 4.69 10.61 6.25
CA LEU A 136 3.36 10.51 5.64
C LEU A 136 2.78 9.09 5.73
N LEU A 137 3.61 8.07 5.50
CA LEU A 137 3.22 6.66 5.64
C LEU A 137 2.95 6.25 7.08
N GLY A 138 3.67 6.83 8.05
CA GLY A 138 3.46 6.57 9.47
C GLY A 138 2.16 7.18 10.01
N LEU A 139 1.68 8.29 9.42
CA LEU A 139 0.44 8.95 9.85
C LEU A 139 -0.79 8.07 9.69
N GLU A 140 -0.86 7.24 8.65
CA GLU A 140 -2.01 6.37 8.41
C GLU A 140 -2.23 5.37 9.56
N PRO A 141 -1.31 4.44 9.88
CA PRO A 141 -1.49 3.51 10.98
C PRO A 141 -1.53 4.21 12.34
N ALA A 142 -0.83 5.33 12.53
CA ALA A 142 -0.89 6.11 13.77
C ALA A 142 -2.28 6.72 13.99
N SER A 143 -2.88 7.33 12.96
CA SER A 143 -4.25 7.88 13.03
C SER A 143 -5.28 6.80 13.33
N ARG A 144 -5.09 5.60 12.76
CA ARG A 144 -5.96 4.46 12.98
C ARG A 144 -5.83 3.92 14.40
N GLY A 145 -4.61 3.77 14.88
CA GLY A 145 -4.33 3.36 16.26
C GLY A 145 -4.92 4.35 17.27
N LEU A 146 -4.72 5.65 17.04
CA LEU A 146 -5.27 6.71 17.88
C LEU A 146 -6.80 6.65 17.89
N PHE A 147 -7.46 6.45 16.74
CA PHE A 147 -8.91 6.31 16.68
C PHE A 147 -9.41 5.14 17.54
N TYR A 148 -8.80 3.96 17.42
CA TYR A 148 -9.26 2.80 18.20
C TYR A 148 -8.97 2.97 19.69
N LEU A 149 -7.84 3.57 20.04
CA LEU A 149 -7.51 3.89 21.43
C LEU A 149 -8.52 4.87 22.03
N THR A 150 -8.86 5.95 21.32
CA THR A 150 -9.86 6.92 21.80
C THR A 150 -11.27 6.31 21.81
N PHE A 151 -11.63 5.48 20.84
CA PHE A 151 -12.90 4.76 20.84
C PHE A 151 -13.05 3.87 22.09
N VAL A 152 -12.04 3.07 22.41
CA VAL A 152 -12.04 2.21 23.61
C VAL A 152 -12.04 3.05 24.88
N ALA A 153 -11.22 4.10 24.95
CA ALA A 153 -11.18 4.98 26.12
C ALA A 153 -12.55 5.63 26.39
N LEU A 154 -13.19 6.17 25.36
CA LEU A 154 -14.52 6.77 25.48
C LEU A 154 -15.60 5.73 25.84
N ALA A 155 -15.52 4.53 25.28
CA ALA A 155 -16.47 3.45 25.59
C ALA A 155 -16.37 2.96 27.05
N CYS A 156 -15.17 2.97 27.64
CA CYS A 156 -14.94 2.54 29.02
C CYS A 156 -15.17 3.66 30.05
N LEU A 157 -14.87 4.92 29.69
CA LEU A 157 -14.87 6.04 30.64
C LEU A 157 -16.20 6.82 30.66
N LEU A 158 -16.98 6.80 29.58
CA LEU A 158 -18.23 7.56 29.53
C LEU A 158 -19.39 6.79 30.19
N PRO A 159 -20.37 7.49 30.78
CA PRO A 159 -21.63 6.90 31.19
C PRO A 159 -22.32 6.16 30.04
N LEU A 160 -23.04 5.07 30.36
CA LEU A 160 -23.70 4.22 29.37
C LEU A 160 -24.69 5.00 28.47
N HIS A 161 -25.30 6.07 28.98
CA HIS A 161 -26.19 6.94 28.21
C HIS A 161 -25.48 7.86 27.20
N LEU A 162 -24.15 7.83 27.07
CA LEU A 162 -23.42 8.54 26.01
C LEU A 162 -22.82 7.59 24.97
N ILE A 163 -22.92 6.27 25.18
CA ILE A 163 -22.30 5.27 24.31
C ILE A 163 -22.85 5.32 22.88
N TYR A 164 -24.12 5.70 22.70
CA TYR A 164 -24.73 5.79 21.37
C TYR A 164 -24.10 6.87 20.50
N TYR A 165 -23.58 7.96 21.08
CA TYR A 165 -22.81 8.96 20.32
C TYR A 165 -21.46 8.39 19.85
N VAL A 166 -20.77 7.65 20.73
CA VAL A 166 -19.49 7.00 20.42
C VAL A 166 -19.68 5.97 19.30
N LEU A 167 -20.71 5.13 19.41
CA LEU A 167 -21.10 4.17 18.36
C LEU A 167 -21.52 4.87 17.08
N GLY A 168 -22.26 5.99 17.16
CA GLY A 168 -22.64 6.81 16.02
C GLY A 168 -21.44 7.31 15.24
N LEU A 169 -20.43 7.87 15.92
CA LEU A 169 -19.18 8.32 15.30
C LEU A 169 -18.41 7.16 14.64
N PHE A 170 -18.39 5.99 15.28
CA PHE A 170 -17.79 4.79 14.70
C PHE A 170 -18.50 4.37 13.41
N VAL A 171 -19.84 4.32 13.42
CA VAL A 171 -20.65 3.97 12.26
C VAL A 171 -20.44 4.98 11.14
N VAL A 172 -20.43 6.29 11.42
CA VAL A 172 -20.19 7.33 10.42
C VAL A 172 -18.81 7.16 9.78
N ARG A 173 -17.74 6.99 10.57
CA ARG A 173 -16.39 6.72 10.05
C ARG A 173 -16.38 5.47 9.17
N TYR A 174 -17.02 4.39 9.63
CA TYR A 174 -17.09 3.14 8.88
C TYR A 174 -17.82 3.31 7.55
N LEU A 175 -18.94 4.04 7.51
CA LEU A 175 -19.68 4.31 6.27
C LEU A 175 -18.85 5.13 5.28
N VAL A 176 -18.12 6.14 5.75
CA VAL A 176 -17.21 6.93 4.91
C VAL A 176 -16.12 6.02 4.31
N GLN A 177 -15.47 5.20 5.13
CA GLN A 177 -14.48 4.24 4.64
C GLN A 177 -15.08 3.25 3.65
N LEU A 178 -16.28 2.73 3.93
CA LEU A 178 -16.99 1.79 3.08
C LEU A 178 -17.26 2.38 1.69
N VAL A 179 -17.73 3.62 1.63
CA VAL A 179 -17.96 4.33 0.37
C VAL A 179 -16.66 4.55 -0.38
N VAL A 180 -15.64 5.15 0.26
CA VAL A 180 -14.37 5.50 -0.40
C VAL A 180 -13.67 4.25 -0.95
N VAL A 181 -13.57 3.19 -0.15
CA VAL A 181 -12.90 1.94 -0.55
C VAL A 181 -13.67 1.25 -1.67
N ASN A 182 -15.00 1.10 -1.57
CA ASN A 182 -15.76 0.33 -2.56
C ASN A 182 -16.01 1.10 -3.86
N VAL A 183 -16.10 2.43 -3.82
CA VAL A 183 -16.14 3.26 -5.05
C VAL A 183 -14.81 3.13 -5.78
N SER A 184 -13.69 3.28 -5.07
CA SER A 184 -12.36 3.16 -5.67
C SER A 184 -12.09 1.73 -6.18
N ALA A 185 -12.57 0.71 -5.45
CA ALA A 185 -12.46 -0.68 -5.87
C ALA A 185 -13.24 -0.94 -7.16
N LYS A 186 -14.42 -0.34 -7.31
CA LYS A 186 -15.21 -0.43 -8.54
C LYS A 186 -14.44 0.16 -9.74
N SER A 187 -13.77 1.30 -9.57
CA SER A 187 -13.00 1.96 -10.63
C SER A 187 -11.84 1.10 -11.13
N LEU A 188 -11.19 0.34 -10.25
CA LEU A 188 -10.09 -0.57 -10.59
C LEU A 188 -10.54 -2.02 -10.85
N LYS A 189 -11.84 -2.26 -11.07
CA LYS A 189 -12.43 -3.60 -11.21
C LYS A 189 -12.01 -4.56 -10.09
N GLU A 190 -11.78 -4.08 -8.88
CA GLU A 190 -11.43 -4.88 -7.71
C GLU A 190 -12.67 -5.49 -7.03
N ARG A 191 -12.50 -6.45 -6.12
CA ARG A 191 -13.62 -7.02 -5.35
C ARG A 191 -14.18 -6.01 -4.31
N LYS A 192 -15.43 -6.18 -3.90
CA LYS A 192 -16.03 -5.36 -2.83
C LYS A 192 -15.58 -5.83 -1.45
N PHE A 193 -15.37 -4.88 -0.54
CA PHE A 193 -14.90 -5.09 0.82
C PHE A 193 -15.91 -4.48 1.80
N PHE A 194 -16.98 -5.20 2.12
CA PHE A 194 -17.98 -4.78 3.11
C PHE A 194 -17.52 -5.12 4.52
N LEU A 195 -17.98 -6.25 5.08
CA LEU A 195 -17.62 -6.68 6.44
C LEU A 195 -16.13 -6.94 6.63
N SER A 196 -15.43 -7.34 5.56
CA SER A 196 -13.97 -7.52 5.63
C SER A 196 -13.21 -6.22 5.86
N LEU A 197 -13.81 -5.05 5.57
CA LEU A 197 -13.17 -3.77 5.84
C LEU A 197 -13.00 -3.56 7.35
N LEU A 198 -13.99 -3.89 8.18
CA LEU A 198 -13.87 -3.81 9.65
C LEU A 198 -12.68 -4.66 10.14
N LEU A 199 -12.62 -5.89 9.64
CA LEU A 199 -11.54 -6.82 9.98
C LEU A 199 -10.18 -6.24 9.56
N PHE A 200 -10.03 -5.85 8.30
CA PHE A 200 -8.74 -5.38 7.79
C PHE A 200 -8.35 -4.00 8.32
N ASP A 201 -9.30 -3.16 8.72
CA ASP A 201 -9.03 -1.88 9.37
C ASP A 201 -8.27 -2.10 10.69
N VAL A 202 -8.69 -3.09 11.49
CA VAL A 202 -8.00 -3.42 12.76
C VAL A 202 -6.74 -4.26 12.55
N PHE A 203 -6.82 -5.34 11.77
CA PHE A 203 -5.76 -6.34 11.73
C PHE A 203 -4.53 -5.94 10.90
N LEU A 204 -4.67 -5.17 9.82
CA LEU A 204 -3.52 -4.83 8.97
C LEU A 204 -2.46 -3.94 9.64
N PRO A 205 -2.82 -2.88 10.39
CA PRO A 205 -1.83 -2.10 11.13
C PRO A 205 -1.08 -2.96 12.16
N LEU A 206 -1.78 -3.89 12.82
CA LEU A 206 -1.17 -4.82 13.78
C LEU A 206 -0.19 -5.78 13.08
N ILE A 207 -0.57 -6.33 11.93
CA ILE A 207 0.32 -7.17 11.12
C ILE A 207 1.53 -6.36 10.61
N THR A 208 1.32 -5.12 10.15
CA THR A 208 2.42 -4.24 9.72
C THR A 208 3.37 -3.94 10.88
N LEU A 209 2.84 -3.63 12.06
CA LEU A 209 3.62 -3.42 13.28
C LEU A 209 4.43 -4.68 13.64
N TYR A 210 3.79 -5.85 13.63
CA TYR A 210 4.45 -7.15 13.83
C TYR A 210 5.60 -7.38 12.84
N CYS A 211 5.36 -7.12 11.55
CA CYS A 211 6.38 -7.27 10.51
C CYS A 211 7.55 -6.31 10.69
N MET A 212 7.31 -5.10 11.22
CA MET A 212 8.36 -4.12 11.49
C MET A 212 9.20 -4.46 12.73
N THR A 213 8.59 -4.99 13.79
CA THR A 213 9.24 -5.23 15.09
C THR A 213 9.84 -6.65 15.21
N ILE A 214 9.06 -7.68 14.91
CA ILE A 214 9.38 -9.09 15.18
C ILE A 214 9.92 -9.80 13.93
N GLY A 215 9.64 -9.28 12.72
CA GLY A 215 10.12 -9.81 11.43
C GLY A 215 11.65 -9.82 11.23
N LYS A 216 12.43 -9.44 12.25
CA LYS A 216 13.87 -9.67 12.30
C LYS A 216 14.22 -11.15 12.52
N MET A 217 13.34 -11.94 13.13
CA MET A 217 13.67 -13.30 13.61
C MET A 217 13.43 -14.44 12.62
N LEU A 218 12.64 -14.23 11.55
CA LEU A 218 12.17 -15.33 10.69
C LEU A 218 12.87 -15.50 9.34
N ASN A 219 13.79 -14.61 8.96
CA ASN A 219 14.51 -14.75 7.69
C ASN A 219 15.97 -15.16 7.91
N LYS A 220 16.16 -16.48 7.92
CA LYS A 220 17.34 -17.13 7.35
C LYS A 220 17.47 -16.57 5.93
N GLU A 221 18.56 -15.88 5.64
CA GLU A 221 18.84 -15.32 4.32
C GLU A 221 18.59 -16.40 3.26
N GLN A 222 17.52 -16.26 2.46
CA GLN A 222 17.46 -16.96 1.19
C GLN A 222 18.58 -16.34 0.36
N LYS A 223 19.75 -16.99 0.39
CA LYS A 223 20.86 -16.73 -0.53
C LYS A 223 20.27 -16.52 -1.91
N ASN A 224 20.62 -15.38 -2.50
CA ASN A 224 20.22 -14.95 -3.84
C ASN A 224 20.42 -16.10 -4.85
N ALA A 225 19.39 -16.89 -5.07
CA ALA A 225 19.31 -17.82 -6.19
C ALA A 225 18.60 -17.08 -7.31
N TRP A 226 19.37 -16.30 -8.06
CA TRP A 226 18.96 -15.88 -9.38
C TRP A 226 18.77 -17.16 -10.21
N LYS A 227 17.55 -17.38 -10.71
CA LYS A 227 17.26 -18.36 -11.77
C LYS A 227 17.21 -17.62 -13.09
#